data_AF-A0A1M6TR71-F1
#
_entry.id   AF-A0A1M6TR71-F1
#
_cell.length_a   1.000
_cell.length_b   1.000
_cell.length_c   1.000
_cell.angle_alpha   90.00
_cell.angle_beta   90.00
_cell.angle_gamma   90.00
#
_symmetry.space_group_name_H-M   'P 1'
#
loop_
_entity.id
_entity.type
_entity.pdbx_description
1 polymer ?
#
loop_
_entity_poly.entity_id
_entity_poly.type
_entity_poly.pdbx_seq_one_letter_code
_entity_poly.pdbx_strand_id
1 'polypeptide(L)'
;MKLKALTAGQINSIIEDLHLSQNQAAELLSVSPETLTNLKTGKLFEFSLDALLGFMIKLGLDVEIIFTPTSDDQRPSYFVTVENKKTKVAT
;
A
#
# COMPACT_ATOMS: atom_id res chain seq x y z
N MET A 1 9.55 -4.92 6.30
CA MET A 1 8.67 -3.74 6.49
C MET A 1 8.64 -2.77 5.31
N LYS A 2 9.71 -2.64 4.50
CA LYS A 2 9.81 -1.61 3.45
C LYS A 2 8.67 -1.66 2.41
N LEU A 3 8.27 -2.85 1.96
CA LEU A 3 7.11 -3.01 1.07
C LEU A 3 5.82 -2.50 1.71
N LYS A 4 5.51 -2.93 2.95
CA LYS A 4 4.33 -2.44 3.70
C LYS A 4 4.35 -0.92 3.85
N ALA A 5 5.51 -0.33 4.14
CA ALA A 5 5.66 1.11 4.29
C ALA A 5 5.38 1.87 3.00
N LEU A 6 5.89 1.38 1.88
CA LEU A 6 5.62 1.96 0.57
C LEU A 6 4.12 1.84 0.23
N THR A 7 3.52 0.66 0.40
CA THR A 7 2.08 0.45 0.16
C THR A 7 1.22 1.35 1.05
N ALA A 8 1.51 1.46 2.35
CA ALA A 8 0.80 2.35 3.26
C ALA A 8 0.95 3.83 2.87
N GLY A 9 2.13 4.25 2.42
CA GLY A 9 2.35 5.59 1.88
C GLY A 9 1.49 5.88 0.66
N GLN A 10 1.35 4.91 -0.26
CA GLN A 10 0.47 5.04 -1.42
C GLN A 10 -1.00 5.15 -1.00
N ILE A 11 -1.45 4.30 -0.07
CA ILE A 11 -2.81 4.37 0.48
C ILE A 11 -3.10 5.76 1.07
N ASN A 12 -2.17 6.30 1.88
CA ASN A 12 -2.35 7.62 2.47
C ASN A 12 -2.40 8.73 1.41
N SER A 13 -1.54 8.67 0.39
CA SER A 13 -1.56 9.63 -0.73
C SER A 13 -2.90 9.63 -1.45
N ILE A 14 -3.43 8.44 -1.80
CA ILE A 14 -4.71 8.32 -2.50
C ILE A 14 -5.86 8.87 -1.63
N ILE A 15 -5.86 8.60 -0.33
CA ILE A 15 -6.87 9.14 0.59
C ILE A 15 -6.81 10.68 0.65
N GLU A 16 -5.61 11.26 0.63
CA GLU A 16 -5.39 12.71 0.61
C GLU A 16 -5.89 13.33 -0.71
N ASP A 17 -5.59 12.69 -1.84
CA ASP A 17 -6.00 13.12 -3.18
C ASP A 17 -7.53 13.04 -3.38
N LEU A 18 -8.19 12.08 -2.73
CA LEU A 18 -9.66 11.96 -2.71
C LEU A 18 -10.33 12.96 -1.74
N HIS A 19 -9.56 13.76 -1.00
CA HIS A 19 -10.05 14.73 -0.01
C HIS A 19 -11.03 14.14 1.02
N LEU A 20 -10.84 12.87 1.39
CA LEU A 20 -11.72 12.19 2.33
C LEU A 20 -11.38 12.63 3.76
N SER A 21 -12.41 12.98 4.53
CA SER A 21 -12.28 13.09 5.98
C SER A 21 -11.88 11.73 6.58
N GLN A 22 -11.34 11.76 7.80
CA GLN A 22 -10.95 10.53 8.49
C GLN A 22 -12.10 9.52 8.60
N ASN A 23 -13.33 9.96 8.87
CA ASN A 23 -14.48 9.07 8.99
C ASN A 23 -14.89 8.48 7.62
N GLN A 24 -14.89 9.30 6.57
CA GLN A 24 -15.19 8.83 5.21
C GLN A 24 -14.16 7.80 4.72
N ALA A 25 -12.88 8.06 4.98
CA ALA A 25 -11.82 7.11 4.63
C ALA A 25 -11.91 5.81 5.44
N ALA A 26 -12.26 5.89 6.73
CA ALA A 26 -12.45 4.71 7.57
C ALA A 26 -13.65 3.87 7.09
N GLU A 27 -14.75 4.52 6.71
CA GLU A 27 -15.93 3.88 6.13
C GLU A 27 -15.61 3.22 4.78
N LEU A 28 -14.94 3.95 3.88
CA LEU A 28 -14.51 3.43 2.57
C LEU A 28 -13.62 2.19 2.70
N LEU A 29 -12.66 2.22 3.63
CA LEU A 29 -11.78 1.09 3.91
C LEU A 29 -12.43 0.00 4.78
N SER A 30 -13.65 0.24 5.27
CA SER A 30 -14.39 -0.62 6.22
C SER A 30 -13.56 -0.99 7.46
N VAL A 31 -12.94 0.01 8.07
CA VAL A 31 -12.14 -0.11 9.31
C VAL A 31 -12.60 0.91 10.34
N SER A 32 -12.12 0.79 11.58
CA SER A 32 -12.38 1.81 12.59
C SER A 32 -11.53 3.08 12.33
N PRO A 33 -11.98 4.27 12.81
CA PRO A 33 -11.16 5.48 12.77
C PRO A 33 -9.81 5.35 13.49
N GLU A 34 -9.71 4.49 14.50
CA GLU A 34 -8.47 4.17 15.21
C GLU A 34 -7.51 3.39 14.29
N THR A 35 -7.99 2.35 13.61
CA THR A 35 -7.21 1.59 12.63
C THR A 35 -6.68 2.52 11.53
N LEU A 36 -7.51 3.42 11.01
CA LEU A 36 -7.06 4.40 10.03
C LEU A 36 -5.98 5.34 10.58
N THR A 37 -6.07 5.73 11.86
CA THR A 37 -5.03 6.53 12.52
C THR A 37 -3.71 5.76 12.61
N ASN A 38 -3.76 4.47 12.99
CA ASN A 38 -2.58 3.61 13.05
C ASN A 38 -1.93 3.45 11.66
N LEU A 39 -2.73 3.36 10.59
CA LEU A 39 -2.24 3.35 9.21
C LEU A 39 -1.52 4.66 8.83
N LYS A 40 -2.15 5.81 9.12
CA LYS A 40 -1.59 7.16 8.83
C LYS A 40 -0.32 7.46 9.61
N THR A 41 -0.24 6.97 10.85
CA THR A 41 0.93 7.18 11.74
C THR A 41 2.04 6.14 11.54
N GLY A 42 1.87 5.18 10.62
CA GLY A 42 2.91 4.22 10.28
C GLY A 42 3.09 3.07 11.26
N LYS A 43 2.08 2.74 12.09
CA LYS A 43 2.07 1.54 12.96
C LYS A 43 1.78 0.27 12.15
N LEU A 44 2.64 -0.03 11.18
CA LEU A 44 2.42 -1.05 10.15
C LEU A 44 2.62 -2.50 10.62
N PHE A 45 3.02 -2.72 11.88
CA PHE A 45 3.16 -4.06 12.45
C PHE A 45 1.79 -4.73 12.67
N GLU A 46 0.73 -3.94 12.84
CA GLU A 46 -0.66 -4.40 13.03
C GLU A 46 -1.34 -4.81 11.72
N PHE A 47 -0.76 -4.41 10.57
CA PHE A 47 -1.34 -4.65 9.26
C PHE A 47 -0.58 -5.77 8.54
N SER A 48 -1.29 -6.78 8.05
CA SER A 48 -0.72 -7.73 7.10
C SER A 48 -0.49 -7.05 5.74
N LEU A 49 0.37 -7.62 4.89
CA LEU A 49 0.49 -7.11 3.52
C LEU A 49 -0.84 -7.25 2.77
N ASP A 50 -1.51 -8.38 2.95
CA ASP A 50 -2.81 -8.69 2.35
C ASP A 50 -3.89 -7.67 2.72
N ALA A 51 -3.94 -7.22 3.98
CA ALA A 51 -4.84 -6.15 4.41
C ALA A 51 -4.57 -4.82 3.68
N LEU A 52 -3.29 -4.46 3.50
CA LEU A 52 -2.91 -3.24 2.76
C LEU A 52 -3.28 -3.35 1.28
N LEU A 53 -3.08 -4.50 0.65
CA LEU A 53 -3.51 -4.72 -0.73
C LEU A 53 -5.05 -4.67 -0.85
N GLY A 54 -5.78 -5.20 0.13
CA GLY A 54 -7.22 -5.07 0.22
C GLY A 54 -7.70 -3.62 0.31
N PHE A 55 -6.95 -2.74 1.00
CA PHE A 55 -7.25 -1.31 1.02
C PHE A 55 -7.06 -0.65 -0.35
N MET A 56 -6.02 -1.03 -1.10
CA MET A 56 -5.82 -0.53 -2.48
C MET A 56 -7.01 -0.87 -3.38
N ILE A 57 -7.53 -2.10 -3.27
CA ILE A 57 -8.74 -2.53 -4.01
C ILE A 57 -9.96 -1.69 -3.61
N LYS A 58 -10.18 -1.44 -2.31
CA LYS A 58 -11.28 -0.60 -1.82
C LYS A 58 -11.18 0.86 -2.27
N LEU A 59 -9.96 1.34 -2.53
CA LEU A 59 -9.71 2.67 -3.10
C LEU A 59 -9.91 2.71 -4.62
N GLY A 60 -10.29 1.60 -5.25
CA GLY A 60 -10.58 1.52 -6.68
C GLY A 60 -9.38 1.19 -7.55
N LEU A 61 -8.30 0.64 -6.99
CA LEU A 61 -7.12 0.22 -7.74
C LEU A 61 -7.13 -1.29 -7.98
N ASP A 62 -6.79 -1.68 -9.20
CA ASP A 62 -6.42 -3.06 -9.48
C ASP A 62 -5.02 -3.34 -8.91
N VAL A 63 -4.86 -4.49 -8.26
CA VAL A 63 -3.60 -4.93 -7.68
C VAL A 63 -3.07 -6.12 -8.47
N GLU A 64 -1.91 -5.95 -9.12
CA GLU A 64 -1.23 -7.01 -9.85
C GLU A 64 0.03 -7.47 -9.09
N ILE A 65 0.20 -8.79 -8.95
CA ILE A 65 1.40 -9.41 -8.37
C ILE A 65 2.06 -10.27 -9.44
N ILE A 66 3.23 -9.84 -9.89
CA ILE A 66 3.98 -10.50 -10.96
C ILE A 66 5.22 -11.19 -10.38
N PHE A 67 5.39 -12.48 -10.66
CA PHE A 67 6.61 -13.23 -10.35
C PHE A 67 7.48 -13.32 -11.61
N THR A 68 8.72 -12.87 -11.50
CA THR A 68 9.71 -12.91 -12.60
C THR A 68 11.00 -13.56 -12.13
N PRO A 69 11.64 -14.43 -12.94
CA PRO A 69 12.94 -14.99 -12.59
C PRO A 69 13.99 -13.89 -12.55
N THR A 70 14.91 -13.98 -11.60
CA THR A 70 16.05 -13.06 -11.53
C THR A 70 17.11 -13.47 -12.56
N SER A 71 17.73 -12.51 -13.23
CA SER A 71 18.96 -12.76 -13.99
C SER A 71 20.09 -13.13 -13.03
N ASP A 72 21.03 -14.00 -13.44
CA ASP A 72 22.13 -14.50 -12.59
C ASP A 72 22.98 -13.38 -11.92
N ASP A 73 23.01 -12.19 -12.51
CA ASP A 73 23.80 -11.05 -12.04
C ASP A 73 23.02 -10.08 -11.12
N GLN A 74 21.75 -10.38 -10.77
CA GLN A 74 20.91 -9.50 -9.96
C GLN A 74 20.35 -10.18 -8.71
N ARG A 75 20.43 -9.47 -7.57
CA ARG A 75 19.74 -9.91 -6.35
C ARG A 75 18.22 -9.77 -6.49
N PRO A 76 17.43 -10.76 -6.06
CA PRO A 76 15.98 -10.64 -5.98
C PRO A 76 15.55 -9.37 -5.23
N SER A 77 14.45 -8.76 -5.64
CA SER A 77 13.94 -7.52 -5.04
C SER A 77 12.43 -7.39 -5.26
N TYR A 78 11.78 -6.62 -4.39
CA TYR A 78 10.40 -6.20 -4.61
C TYR A 78 10.36 -4.95 -5.49
N PHE A 79 9.37 -4.90 -6.38
CA PHE A 79 9.09 -3.75 -7.23
C PHE A 79 7.63 -3.34 -7.04
N VAL A 80 7.37 -2.04 -7.00
CA VAL A 80 6.02 -1.49 -7.02
C VAL A 80 5.91 -0.56 -8.22
N THR A 81 4.88 -0.76 -9.04
CA THR A 81 4.59 0.06 -10.21
C THR A 81 3.28 0.80 -9.95
N VAL A 82 3.28 2.13 -10.05
CA VAL A 82 2.09 2.98 -9.92
C VAL A 82 2.01 3.82 -11.18
N GLU A 83 0.91 3.72 -11.94
CA GLU A 83 0.65 4.50 -13.17
C GLU A 83 1.86 4.60 -14.12
N ASN A 84 2.35 3.46 -14.63
CA ASN A 84 3.54 3.34 -15.50
C ASN A 84 4.88 3.82 -14.89
N LYS A 85 4.92 4.18 -13.61
CA LYS A 85 6.14 4.53 -12.89
C LYS A 85 6.58 3.36 -12.00
N LYS A 86 7.63 2.65 -12.43
CA LYS A 86 8.22 1.52 -11.68
C LYS A 86 9.23 2.02 -10.66
N THR A 87 8.99 1.72 -9.39
CA THR A 87 9.89 2.06 -8.27
C THR A 87 10.41 0.78 -7.62
N LYS A 88 11.73 0.66 -7.49
CA LYS A 88 12.37 -0.44 -6.77
C LYS A 88 12.18 -0.23 -5.27
N VAL A 89 11.65 -1.22 -4.57
CA VAL A 89 11.63 -1.18 -3.11
C VAL A 89 13.04 -1.50 -2.64
N ALA A 90 13.73 -0.53 -2.04
CA ALA A 90 15.05 -0.74 -1.47
C ALA A 90 15.00 -2.00 -0.57
N THR A 91 15.84 -3.00 -0.83
CA THR A 91 15.82 -4.27 -0.09
C THR A 91 16.64 -4.15 1.19
#